data_AF-A0A078JYR5-F1
#
_entry.id   AF-A0A078JYR5-F1
#
_cell.length_a   1.000
_cell.length_b   1.000
_cell.length_c   1.000
_cell.angle_alpha   90.00
_cell.angle_beta   90.00
_cell.angle_gamma   90.00
#
_symmetry.space_group_name_H-M   'P 1'
#
loop_
_entity.id
_entity.type
_entity.pdbx_description
1 polymer ?
#
loop_
_entity_poly.entity_id
_entity_poly.type
_entity_poly.pdbx_seq_one_letter_code
_entity_poly.pdbx_strand_id
1 'polypeptide(L)'
;IVKHHATSRTLILNVSPCSYTSFVGLFPLLSRRISPLVKVDEISQTIDSDSFTVQNSVRFAGPLATTSFSTNAKFEVQSPKRVQIKFEQGVIGTPQLTDSIEIPESVEVLGQKIDLNPIRGLLTSVQDTASSVARTISSQPPLKFSLPADRAQSWLLTTYLDKDLRISRGDGGSIFVLFKEGSSLLNP
;
A
#
# COMPACT_ATOMS: atom_id res chain seq x y z
N ILE A 1 -23.74 28.09 20.96
CA ILE A 1 -23.86 26.99 21.94
C ILE A 1 -25.09 26.16 21.57
N VAL A 2 -24.89 25.04 20.88
CA VAL A 2 -25.59 23.76 21.15
C VAL A 2 -24.52 22.70 20.96
N LYS A 3 -24.13 22.08 22.07
CA LYS A 3 -23.24 20.93 22.14
C LYS A 3 -23.92 19.75 21.43
N HIS A 4 -23.39 19.33 20.29
CA HIS A 4 -23.35 17.91 19.95
C HIS A 4 -21.90 17.45 20.10
N HIS A 5 -21.53 17.24 21.36
CA HIS A 5 -20.33 16.51 21.72
C HIS A 5 -20.58 15.02 21.46
N ALA A 6 -19.57 14.35 20.90
CA ALA A 6 -19.37 12.89 20.85
C ALA A 6 -19.99 12.08 19.68
N THR A 7 -19.59 12.33 18.42
CA THR A 7 -19.45 11.24 17.40
C THR A 7 -18.55 11.59 16.20
N SER A 8 -17.47 12.36 16.37
CA SER A 8 -16.55 12.66 15.25
C SER A 8 -15.08 12.43 15.58
N ARG A 9 -14.81 11.51 16.53
CA ARG A 9 -13.46 11.17 17.01
C ARG A 9 -13.08 9.70 16.80
N THR A 10 -13.77 8.97 15.93
CA THR A 10 -13.52 7.52 15.74
C THR A 10 -13.66 7.10 14.28
N LEU A 11 -12.99 7.81 13.38
CA LEU A 11 -12.74 7.40 12.00
C LEU A 11 -11.41 8.10 11.71
N ILE A 12 -10.26 7.46 11.51
CA ILE A 12 -9.98 6.31 10.67
C ILE A 12 -8.70 5.69 11.23
N LEU A 13 -8.75 4.40 11.56
CA LEU A 13 -7.62 3.48 11.71
C LEU A 13 -8.11 2.16 11.07
N ASN A 14 -8.63 2.27 9.85
CA ASN A 14 -9.18 1.13 9.12
C ASN A 14 -8.34 0.96 7.86
N VAL A 15 -7.71 -0.21 7.73
CA VAL A 15 -7.22 -0.68 6.43
C VAL A 15 -8.46 -0.83 5.55
N SER A 16 -8.41 -0.25 4.36
CA SER A 16 -9.53 -0.32 3.42
C SER A 16 -9.02 -0.84 2.09
N PRO A 17 -9.36 -2.08 1.69
CA PRO A 17 -9.03 -2.58 0.36
C PRO A 17 -9.66 -1.70 -0.72
N CYS A 18 -8.87 -1.40 -1.74
CA CYS A 18 -9.30 -0.65 -2.91
C CYS A 18 -9.94 -1.61 -3.91
N SER A 19 -11.26 -1.49 -4.06
CA SER A 19 -12.04 -2.31 -4.99
C SER A 19 -12.08 -1.74 -6.40
N TYR A 20 -11.92 -0.43 -6.55
CA TYR A 20 -11.81 0.22 -7.85
C TYR A 20 -10.93 1.46 -7.79
N THR A 21 -10.14 1.66 -8.84
CA THR A 21 -9.43 2.91 -9.06
C THR A 21 -9.28 3.25 -10.53
N SER A 22 -9.39 4.54 -10.86
CA SER A 22 -9.02 5.06 -12.18
C SER A 22 -7.60 5.63 -12.23
N PHE A 23 -6.80 5.43 -11.18
CA PHE A 23 -5.44 5.93 -11.13
C PHE A 23 -4.51 5.12 -12.05
N VAL A 24 -4.09 5.76 -13.15
CA VAL A 24 -3.27 5.15 -14.21
C VAL A 24 -1.95 4.57 -13.69
N GLY A 25 -1.39 5.11 -12.60
CA GLY A 25 -0.16 4.60 -12.00
C GLY A 25 -0.29 3.15 -11.52
N LEU A 26 -1.50 2.70 -11.15
CA LEU A 26 -1.76 1.33 -10.72
C LEU A 26 -2.13 0.38 -11.89
N PHE A 27 -2.34 0.89 -13.11
CA PHE A 27 -2.73 0.06 -14.25
C PHE A 27 -1.74 -1.06 -14.57
N PRO A 28 -0.40 -0.85 -14.54
CA PRO A 28 0.54 -1.95 -14.72
C PRO A 28 0.31 -3.07 -13.70
N LEU A 29 -0.02 -2.72 -12.45
CA LEU A 29 -0.25 -3.67 -11.38
C LEU A 29 -1.57 -4.44 -11.58
N LEU A 30 -2.64 -3.74 -11.96
CA LEU A 30 -3.97 -4.30 -12.17
C LEU A 30 -4.09 -5.12 -13.46
N SER A 31 -3.26 -4.81 -14.47
CA SER A 31 -3.29 -5.48 -15.77
C SER A 31 -2.83 -6.94 -15.76
N ARG A 32 -2.35 -7.45 -14.60
CA ARG A 32 -1.72 -8.79 -14.44
C ARG A 32 -0.55 -9.06 -15.42
N ARG A 33 0.04 -8.01 -16.01
CA ARG A 33 1.18 -8.13 -16.93
C ARG A 33 2.54 -8.12 -16.24
N ILE A 34 2.60 -7.98 -14.92
CA ILE A 34 3.86 -7.82 -14.18
C ILE A 34 4.73 -9.09 -14.27
N SER A 35 4.13 -10.27 -14.11
CA SER A 35 4.77 -11.58 -14.23
C SER A 35 3.74 -12.69 -14.02
N PRO A 36 3.85 -13.87 -14.68
CA PRO A 36 2.98 -15.02 -14.40
C PRO A 36 3.13 -15.59 -12.98
N LEU A 37 4.27 -15.35 -12.31
CA LEU A 37 4.55 -15.90 -10.98
C LEU A 37 4.06 -15.01 -9.84
N VAL A 38 3.98 -13.69 -10.04
CA VAL A 38 3.67 -12.72 -8.98
C VAL A 38 2.31 -12.09 -9.23
N LYS A 39 1.40 -12.26 -8.29
CA LYS A 39 0.05 -11.68 -8.32
C LYS A 39 -0.03 -10.49 -7.38
N VAL A 40 -0.84 -9.50 -7.75
CA VAL A 40 -1.33 -8.51 -6.79
C VAL A 40 -2.38 -9.19 -5.92
N ASP A 41 -2.11 -9.24 -4.63
CA ASP A 41 -2.98 -9.84 -3.61
C ASP A 41 -3.98 -8.80 -3.10
N GLU A 42 -3.45 -7.67 -2.61
CA GLU A 42 -4.26 -6.61 -2.01
C GLU A 42 -3.71 -5.24 -2.41
N ILE A 43 -4.59 -4.30 -2.71
CA ILE A 43 -4.26 -2.87 -2.73
C ILE A 43 -5.09 -2.24 -1.62
N SER A 44 -4.47 -1.53 -0.69
CA SER A 44 -5.18 -0.91 0.41
C SER A 44 -4.64 0.47 0.77
N GLN A 45 -5.49 1.23 1.44
CA GLN A 45 -5.10 2.49 2.05
C GLN A 45 -5.50 2.47 3.52
N THR A 46 -4.55 2.89 4.36
CA THR A 46 -4.77 3.16 5.78
C THR A 46 -4.61 4.65 5.99
N ILE A 47 -5.62 5.28 6.57
CA ILE A 47 -5.50 6.64 7.12
C ILE A 47 -5.55 6.49 8.62
N ASP A 48 -4.64 7.17 9.31
CA ASP A 48 -4.59 7.25 10.77
C ASP A 48 -4.79 8.73 11.16
N SER A 49 -5.94 9.01 11.77
CA SER A 49 -6.32 10.35 12.21
C SER A 49 -5.56 10.83 13.45
N ASP A 50 -5.03 9.92 14.26
CA ASP A 50 -4.32 10.27 15.50
C ASP A 50 -2.89 10.70 15.17
N SER A 51 -2.23 9.98 14.26
CA SER A 51 -0.86 10.29 13.82
C SER A 51 -0.78 11.21 12.60
N PHE A 52 -1.93 11.58 12.03
CA PHE A 52 -2.07 12.34 10.78
C PHE A 52 -1.27 11.72 9.63
N THR A 53 -1.34 10.39 9.50
CA THR A 53 -0.63 9.65 8.45
C THR A 53 -1.57 8.99 7.46
N VAL A 54 -1.07 8.82 6.24
CA VAL A 54 -1.67 7.97 5.22
C VAL A 54 -0.62 6.98 4.76
N GLN A 55 -1.01 5.72 4.66
CA GLN A 55 -0.23 4.69 4.01
C GLN A 55 -1.04 4.10 2.86
N ASN A 56 -0.49 4.13 1.65
CA ASN A 56 -0.97 3.30 0.56
C ASN A 56 -0.09 2.07 0.50
N SER A 57 -0.68 0.89 0.30
CA SER A 57 0.05 -0.37 0.21
C SER A 57 -0.45 -1.21 -0.94
N VAL A 58 0.47 -1.90 -1.60
CA VAL A 58 0.20 -2.99 -2.53
C VAL A 58 0.92 -4.22 -2.02
N ARG A 59 0.16 -5.26 -1.69
CA ARG A 59 0.66 -6.58 -1.34
C ARG A 59 0.72 -7.45 -2.58
N PHE A 60 1.83 -8.15 -2.73
CA PHE A 60 2.10 -9.10 -3.80
C PHE A 60 2.23 -10.49 -3.18
N ALA A 61 1.60 -11.47 -3.85
CA ALA A 61 1.75 -12.88 -3.54
C ALA A 61 2.47 -13.57 -4.70
N GLY A 62 3.64 -14.14 -4.42
CA GLY A 62 4.33 -15.07 -5.28
C GLY A 62 4.01 -16.52 -4.89
N PRO A 63 4.54 -17.52 -5.61
CA PRO A 63 4.23 -18.92 -5.33
C PRO A 63 4.74 -19.34 -3.95
N LEU A 64 5.73 -18.63 -3.41
CA LEU A 64 6.47 -19.05 -2.23
C LEU A 64 6.81 -17.92 -1.24
N ALA A 65 6.31 -16.71 -1.46
CA ALA A 65 6.43 -15.61 -0.50
C ALA A 65 5.41 -14.51 -0.79
N THR A 66 5.11 -13.72 0.23
CA THR A 66 4.41 -12.44 0.07
C THR A 66 5.33 -11.28 0.37
N THR A 67 5.16 -10.17 -0.32
CA THR A 67 5.89 -8.90 -0.04
C THR A 67 4.94 -7.73 -0.28
N SER A 68 5.26 -6.56 0.26
CA SER A 68 4.43 -5.37 0.07
C SER A 68 5.27 -4.19 -0.36
N PHE A 69 4.70 -3.31 -1.20
CA PHE A 69 5.24 -1.99 -1.47
C PHE A 69 4.27 -0.97 -0.90
N SER A 70 4.78 -0.10 -0.03
CA SER A 70 3.98 0.90 0.66
C SER A 70 4.59 2.29 0.51
N THR A 71 3.75 3.32 0.53
CA THR A 71 4.20 4.71 0.64
C THR A 71 3.64 5.30 1.92
N ASN A 72 4.50 5.92 2.72
CA ASN A 72 4.10 6.62 3.93
C ASN A 72 4.02 8.12 3.63
N ALA A 73 2.94 8.74 4.11
CA ALA A 73 2.69 10.16 3.95
C ALA A 73 2.14 10.76 5.24
N LYS A 74 2.38 12.05 5.42
CA LYS A 74 1.66 12.89 6.38
C LYS A 74 0.52 13.60 5.67
N PHE A 75 -0.53 13.92 6.40
CA PHE A 75 -1.61 14.74 5.87
C PHE A 75 -2.00 15.90 6.77
N GLU A 76 -2.50 16.96 6.14
CA GLU A 76 -3.04 18.14 6.81
C GLU A 76 -4.50 18.33 6.41
N VAL A 77 -5.37 18.60 7.38
CA VAL A 77 -6.79 18.85 7.12
C VAL A 77 -6.96 20.26 6.56
N GLN A 78 -7.36 20.34 5.29
CA GLN A 78 -7.59 21.62 4.58
C GLN A 78 -9.06 22.03 4.63
N SER A 79 -9.97 21.06 4.67
CA SER A 79 -11.41 21.29 4.82
C SER A 79 -12.08 20.03 5.39
N PRO A 80 -13.39 20.09 5.72
CA PRO A 80 -14.12 18.91 6.21
C PRO A 80 -14.08 17.69 5.27
N LYS A 81 -13.78 17.89 3.98
CA LYS A 81 -13.72 16.82 2.97
C LYS A 81 -12.35 16.66 2.31
N ARG A 82 -11.40 17.59 2.53
CA ARG A 82 -10.12 17.63 1.80
C ARG A 82 -8.94 17.59 2.75
N VAL A 83 -8.00 16.70 2.44
CA VAL A 83 -6.68 16.66 3.07
C VAL A 83 -5.58 16.93 2.04
N GLN A 84 -4.58 17.69 2.45
CA GLN A 84 -3.32 17.80 1.73
C GLN A 84 -2.43 16.63 2.16
N ILE A 85 -1.83 15.92 1.22
CA ILE A 85 -0.96 14.77 1.47
C ILE A 85 0.47 15.14 1.08
N LYS A 86 1.41 14.76 1.93
CA LYS A 86 2.85 14.86 1.67
C LYS A 86 3.50 13.51 1.88
N PHE A 87 3.91 12.87 0.79
CA PHE A 87 4.64 11.61 0.81
C PHE A 87 6.07 11.83 1.33
N GLU A 88 6.48 11.00 2.29
CA GLU A 88 7.78 11.10 2.93
C GLU A 88 8.75 10.07 2.34
N GLN A 89 8.28 8.83 2.15
CA GLN A 89 9.12 7.71 1.74
C GLN A 89 8.29 6.56 1.19
N GLY A 90 8.94 5.75 0.36
CA GLY A 90 8.50 4.42 0.01
C GLY A 90 9.12 3.37 0.93
N VAL A 91 8.44 2.26 1.11
CA VAL A 91 8.84 1.13 1.94
C VAL A 91 8.59 -0.16 1.17
N ILE A 92 9.61 -1.01 1.05
CA ILE A 92 9.47 -2.40 0.63
C ILE A 92 9.40 -3.25 1.90
N GLY A 93 8.25 -3.87 2.10
CA GLY A 93 7.97 -4.76 3.21
C GLY A 93 8.81 -6.02 3.12
N THR A 94 9.25 -6.47 4.28
CA THR A 94 10.04 -7.68 4.43
C THR A 94 9.26 -8.90 3.91
N PRO A 95 9.82 -9.71 3.00
CA PRO A 95 9.15 -10.88 2.47
C PRO A 95 8.75 -11.85 3.58
N GLN A 96 7.49 -12.29 3.57
CA GLN A 96 7.00 -13.37 4.43
C GLN A 96 7.00 -14.65 3.61
N LEU A 97 7.90 -15.56 3.94
CA LEU A 97 8.15 -16.81 3.23
C LEU A 97 7.00 -17.82 3.43
N THR A 98 6.65 -18.49 2.33
CA THR A 98 5.86 -19.73 2.29
C THR A 98 6.63 -20.74 1.42
N ASP A 99 7.70 -21.32 1.97
CA ASP A 99 8.62 -22.36 1.46
C ASP A 99 9.32 -22.18 0.08
N SER A 100 10.67 -22.03 0.11
CA SER A 100 11.66 -21.92 -1.00
C SER A 100 11.44 -20.73 -1.96
N ILE A 101 12.42 -20.15 -2.67
CA ILE A 101 12.17 -18.98 -3.55
C ILE A 101 12.94 -19.09 -4.87
N GLU A 102 12.30 -18.69 -5.98
CA GLU A 102 12.99 -18.18 -7.18
C GLU A 102 12.60 -16.70 -7.42
N ILE A 103 13.58 -15.80 -7.53
CA ILE A 103 13.38 -14.34 -7.53
C ILE A 103 13.70 -13.73 -8.92
N PRO A 104 12.80 -12.93 -9.50
CA PRO A 104 13.07 -12.21 -10.73
C PRO A 104 14.12 -11.10 -10.54
N GLU A 105 14.84 -10.75 -11.60
CA GLU A 105 15.94 -9.76 -11.56
C GLU A 105 15.48 -8.30 -11.41
N SER A 106 14.26 -7.99 -11.87
CA SER A 106 13.66 -6.66 -11.74
C SER A 106 12.14 -6.75 -11.80
N VAL A 107 11.45 -5.78 -11.21
CA VAL A 107 9.99 -5.65 -11.29
C VAL A 107 9.65 -4.22 -11.68
N GLU A 108 8.74 -4.06 -12.64
CA GLU A 108 8.24 -2.74 -13.01
C GLU A 108 7.04 -2.38 -12.14
N VAL A 109 7.18 -1.32 -11.33
CA VAL A 109 6.15 -0.83 -10.40
C VAL A 109 5.97 0.66 -10.66
N LEU A 110 4.73 1.10 -10.94
CA LEU A 110 4.40 2.51 -11.23
C LEU A 110 5.13 3.09 -12.46
N GLY A 111 5.44 2.28 -13.48
CA GLY A 111 6.20 2.69 -14.67
C GLY A 111 7.70 2.93 -14.39
N GLN A 112 8.19 2.44 -13.25
CA GLN A 112 9.59 2.47 -12.87
C GLN A 112 10.11 1.04 -12.76
N LYS A 113 11.22 0.76 -13.44
CA LYS A 113 11.94 -0.50 -13.31
C LYS A 113 12.67 -0.51 -11.97
N ILE A 114 12.19 -1.30 -11.02
CA ILE A 114 12.84 -1.51 -9.73
C ILE A 114 13.83 -2.66 -9.90
N ASP A 115 15.11 -2.36 -9.70
CA ASP A 115 16.17 -3.36 -9.66
C ASP A 115 16.13 -4.11 -8.33
N LEU A 116 16.05 -5.44 -8.39
CA LEU A 116 16.02 -6.31 -7.21
C LEU A 116 17.43 -6.83 -6.85
N ASN A 117 18.48 -6.45 -7.59
CA ASN A 117 19.86 -6.77 -7.26
C ASN A 117 20.29 -6.39 -5.83
N PRO A 118 19.87 -5.24 -5.24
CA PRO A 118 20.23 -4.90 -3.87
C PRO A 118 19.70 -5.89 -2.82
N ILE A 119 18.59 -6.57 -3.10
CA ILE A 119 18.00 -7.57 -2.20
C ILE A 119 18.41 -9.00 -2.56
N ARG A 120 18.97 -9.25 -3.75
CA ARG A 120 19.45 -10.58 -4.17
C ARG A 120 20.56 -11.13 -3.25
N GLY A 121 21.53 -10.30 -2.86
CA GLY A 121 22.61 -10.74 -1.95
C GLY A 121 22.15 -11.13 -0.55
N LEU A 122 20.96 -10.65 -0.15
CA LEU A 122 20.28 -11.00 1.09
C LEU A 122 19.53 -12.34 0.99
N LEU A 123 19.30 -12.82 -0.24
CA LEU A 123 18.43 -13.94 -0.56
C LEU A 123 19.21 -15.13 -1.17
N THR A 124 20.40 -14.92 -1.72
CA THR A 124 21.28 -16.00 -2.22
C THR A 124 21.91 -16.84 -1.10
N SER A 125 21.98 -16.35 0.13
CA SER A 125 22.43 -17.13 1.30
C SER A 125 21.37 -18.12 1.85
N VAL A 126 20.20 -18.18 1.19
CA VAL A 126 18.97 -18.81 1.70
C VAL A 126 18.68 -20.15 1.01
N GLN A 127 19.23 -20.41 -0.17
CA GLN A 127 18.94 -21.61 -0.96
C GLN A 127 19.39 -22.91 -0.27
N ASP A 128 20.37 -22.84 0.63
CA ASP A 128 21.00 -24.02 1.24
C ASP A 128 20.46 -24.39 2.65
N THR A 129 19.52 -23.63 3.25
CA THR A 129 19.05 -23.90 4.63
C THR A 129 17.60 -23.45 4.86
N ALA A 130 16.64 -24.23 4.39
CA ALA A 130 15.24 -23.81 4.24
C ALA A 130 14.46 -23.49 5.54
N SER A 131 14.88 -23.94 6.73
CA SER A 131 14.04 -23.78 7.94
C SER A 131 14.53 -22.74 8.96
N SER A 132 15.85 -22.51 9.09
CA SER A 132 16.37 -21.53 10.06
C SER A 132 16.44 -20.10 9.50
N VAL A 133 16.55 -19.95 8.18
CA VAL A 133 16.75 -18.65 7.51
C VAL A 133 15.44 -17.95 7.16
N ALA A 134 14.33 -18.69 7.03
CA ALA A 134 13.00 -18.10 6.87
C ALA A 134 12.66 -17.14 8.03
N ARG A 135 13.07 -17.51 9.26
CA ARG A 135 12.98 -16.63 10.44
C ARG A 135 13.89 -15.41 10.29
N THR A 136 15.12 -15.58 9.84
CA THR A 136 16.09 -14.49 9.66
C THR A 136 15.61 -13.43 8.66
N ILE A 137 15.00 -13.83 7.54
CA ILE A 137 14.47 -12.88 6.55
C ILE A 137 13.24 -12.18 7.08
N SER A 138 12.28 -12.91 7.66
CA SER A 138 11.09 -12.29 8.28
C SER A 138 11.44 -11.29 9.38
N SER A 139 12.61 -11.46 10.02
CA SER A 139 13.13 -10.57 11.07
C SER A 139 13.89 -9.34 10.55
N GLN A 140 14.10 -9.21 9.24
CA GLN A 140 14.79 -8.04 8.69
C GLN A 140 13.91 -6.80 8.65
N PRO A 141 14.51 -5.62 8.87
CA PRO A 141 13.76 -4.37 8.80
C PRO A 141 13.31 -4.08 7.37
N PRO A 142 12.10 -3.50 7.18
CA PRO A 142 11.64 -3.06 5.87
C PRO A 142 12.61 -2.07 5.20
N LEU A 143 12.83 -2.23 3.90
CA LEU A 143 13.73 -1.35 3.14
C LEU A 143 13.02 -0.03 2.82
N LYS A 144 13.65 1.10 3.11
CA LYS A 144 13.11 2.44 2.82
C LYS A 144 13.79 3.03 1.59
N PHE A 145 13.03 3.75 0.77
CA PHE A 145 13.56 4.49 -0.37
C PHE A 145 12.92 5.88 -0.48
N SER A 146 13.68 6.83 -1.02
CA SER A 146 13.21 8.21 -1.23
C SER A 146 12.29 8.28 -2.44
N LEU A 147 11.24 9.10 -2.32
CA LEU A 147 10.35 9.41 -3.43
C LEU A 147 10.79 10.69 -4.14
N PRO A 148 10.58 10.82 -5.47
CA PRO A 148 10.86 12.05 -6.20
C PRO A 148 10.13 13.26 -5.60
N ALA A 149 10.85 14.37 -5.42
CA ALA A 149 10.33 15.57 -4.73
C ALA A 149 9.16 16.24 -5.48
N ASP A 150 9.15 16.15 -6.81
CA ASP A 150 8.10 16.68 -7.69
C ASP A 150 6.76 15.95 -7.53
N ARG A 151 6.77 14.71 -7.03
CA ARG A 151 5.58 13.88 -6.77
C ARG A 151 5.28 13.69 -5.28
N ALA A 152 5.99 14.43 -4.41
CA ALA A 152 5.86 14.27 -2.98
C ALA A 152 4.61 14.95 -2.39
N GLN A 153 3.87 15.76 -3.15
CA GLN A 153 2.68 16.46 -2.67
C GLN A 153 1.46 16.11 -3.52
N SER A 154 0.33 15.88 -2.86
CA SER A 154 -0.95 15.55 -3.48
C SER A 154 -2.10 16.02 -2.59
N TRP A 155 -3.34 15.89 -3.04
CA TRP A 155 -4.51 16.07 -2.18
C TRP A 155 -5.52 14.94 -2.39
N LEU A 156 -6.30 14.68 -1.35
CA LEU A 156 -7.39 13.71 -1.39
C LEU A 156 -8.69 14.38 -0.96
N LEU A 157 -9.71 14.26 -1.80
CA LEU A 157 -11.07 14.76 -1.53
C LEU A 157 -12.00 13.57 -1.30
N THR A 158 -12.53 13.44 -0.09
CA THR A 158 -13.56 12.43 0.22
C THR A 158 -14.91 12.92 -0.29
N THR A 159 -15.43 12.27 -1.32
CA THR A 159 -16.73 12.60 -1.92
C THR A 159 -17.88 11.85 -1.28
N TYR A 160 -17.63 10.66 -0.74
CA TYR A 160 -18.60 9.85 -0.01
C TYR A 160 -17.88 9.03 1.06
N LEU A 161 -18.48 8.91 2.24
CA LEU A 161 -17.98 8.09 3.35
C LEU A 161 -19.16 7.60 4.18
N ASP A 162 -19.27 6.28 4.34
CA ASP A 162 -20.15 5.65 5.30
C ASP A 162 -19.38 4.64 6.17
N LYS A 163 -20.09 3.72 6.83
CA LYS A 163 -19.50 2.71 7.73
C LYS A 163 -18.60 1.68 7.02
N ASP A 164 -18.86 1.41 5.74
CA ASP A 164 -18.26 0.30 4.98
C ASP A 164 -17.58 0.74 3.68
N LEU A 165 -17.91 1.92 3.15
CA LEU A 165 -17.49 2.41 1.84
C LEU A 165 -16.97 3.84 1.94
N ARG A 166 -15.87 4.09 1.24
CA ARG A 166 -15.33 5.42 1.00
C ARG A 166 -15.04 5.61 -0.48
N ILE A 167 -15.51 6.73 -1.03
CA ILE A 167 -15.18 7.17 -2.38
C ILE A 167 -14.42 8.49 -2.26
N SER A 168 -13.24 8.55 -2.88
CA SER A 168 -12.38 9.72 -2.87
C SER A 168 -11.82 10.06 -4.25
N ARG A 169 -11.43 11.32 -4.42
CA ARG A 169 -10.74 11.84 -5.60
C ARG A 169 -9.31 12.25 -5.27
N GLY A 170 -8.36 11.85 -6.11
CA GLY A 170 -6.99 12.36 -6.09
C GLY A 170 -6.83 13.62 -6.94
N ASP A 171 -5.69 14.27 -6.78
CA ASP A 171 -5.28 15.49 -7.49
C ASP A 171 -5.21 15.39 -9.01
N GLY A 172 -4.82 14.23 -9.54
CA GLY A 172 -4.86 13.91 -10.97
C GLY A 172 -6.25 13.57 -11.50
N GLY A 173 -7.32 13.80 -10.73
CA GLY A 173 -8.69 13.46 -11.10
C GLY A 173 -9.06 11.97 -10.94
N SER A 174 -8.13 11.16 -10.43
CA SER A 174 -8.34 9.74 -10.15
C SER A 174 -9.45 9.53 -9.11
N ILE A 175 -10.20 8.45 -9.26
CA ILE A 175 -11.21 8.00 -8.31
C ILE A 175 -10.67 6.78 -7.58
N PHE A 176 -10.93 6.69 -6.28
CA PHE A 176 -10.68 5.51 -5.46
C PHE A 176 -11.97 5.12 -4.75
N VAL A 177 -12.35 3.86 -4.90
CA VAL A 177 -13.46 3.24 -4.17
C VAL A 177 -12.83 2.21 -3.25
N LEU A 178 -13.00 2.41 -1.94
CA LEU A 178 -12.42 1.54 -0.93
C LEU A 178 -13.52 1.03 -0.01
N PHE A 179 -13.50 -0.27 0.23
CA PHE A 179 -14.34 -0.88 1.25
C PHE A 179 -13.54 -1.03 2.54
N LYS A 180 -14.21 -0.94 3.67
CA LYS A 180 -13.62 -1.20 4.98
C LYS A 180 -13.27 -2.69 5.09
N GLU A 181 -12.10 -3.01 5.63
CA GLU A 181 -11.75 -4.39 5.97
C GLU A 181 -12.83 -5.06 6.84
N GLY A 182 -13.21 -6.28 6.50
CA GLY A 182 -14.28 -7.02 7.16
C GLY A 182 -15.71 -6.62 6.73
N SER A 183 -15.88 -5.66 5.82
CA SER A 183 -17.18 -5.33 5.23
C SER A 183 -17.74 -6.49 4.40
N SER A 184 -19.06 -6.71 4.45
CA SER A 184 -19.76 -7.65 3.59
C SER A 184 -19.64 -7.30 2.09
N LEU A 185 -19.33 -6.04 1.76
CA LEU A 185 -19.13 -5.59 0.39
C LEU A 185 -17.88 -6.19 -0.29
N LEU A 186 -16.93 -6.71 0.49
CA LEU A 186 -15.71 -7.34 -0.03
C LEU A 186 -15.96 -8.78 -0.55
N ASN A 187 -17.01 -9.44 -0.08
CA ASN A 187 -17.39 -10.81 -0.45
C ASN A 187 -18.87 -10.84 -0.88
N PRO A 188 -19.20 -10.34 -2.08
CA PRO A 188 -20.57 -10.25 -2.58
C PRO A 188 -21.20 -11.62 -2.91
#